data_AF-D8FBG3-F1
#
_entry.id   AF-D8FBG3-F1
#
_cell.length_a   1.000
_cell.length_b   1.000
_cell.length_c   1.000
_cell.angle_alpha   90.00
_cell.angle_beta   90.00
_cell.angle_gamma   90.00
#
_symmetry.space_group_name_H-M   'P 1'
#
loop_
_entity.id
_entity.type
_entity.pdbx_description
1 polymer ?
#
loop_
_entity_poly.entity_id
_entity_poly.type
_entity_poly.pdbx_seq_one_letter_code
_entity_poly.pdbx_strand_id
1 'polypeptide(L)' 'MKKLFFLIILAACVYGIFNYHFILMDSSLKILKKTHMTLDDTFVDARGSNKKELLLNPALLKAGARDLVAQDSVTIGK' A
#
# COMPACT_ATOMS: atom_id res chain seq x y z
N MET A 1 13.84 27.42 11.96
CA MET A 1 13.36 26.15 12.54
C MET A 1 12.12 25.58 11.84
N LYS A 2 11.04 26.35 11.65
CA LYS A 2 9.82 25.87 10.95
C LYS A 2 10.08 25.31 9.54
N LYS A 3 10.97 25.95 8.77
CA LYS A 3 11.37 25.50 7.42
C LYS A 3 12.06 24.12 7.41
N LEU A 4 12.88 23.84 8.42
CA LEU A 4 13.57 22.56 8.56
C LEU A 4 12.58 21.44 8.87
N PHE A 5 11.59 21.72 9.72
CA PHE A 5 10.52 20.78 10.04
C PHE A 5 9.70 20.40 8.80
N PHE A 6 9.34 21.39 7.98
CA PHE A 6 8.68 21.15 6.69
C PHE A 6 9.53 20.30 5.74
N LEU A 7 10.84 20.56 5.67
CA LEU A 7 11.75 19.80 4.81
C LEU A 7 11.83 18.33 5.22
N ILE A 8 11.87 18.05 6.52
CA ILE A 8 11.91 16.69 7.07
C ILE A 8 10.61 15.94 6.76
N ILE A 9 9.46 16.59 6.95
CA ILE A 9 8.15 15.99 6.61
C ILE A 9 8.10 15.69 5.11
N LEU A 10 8.53 16.62 4.26
CA LEU A 10 8.52 16.43 2.82
C LEU A 10 9.42 15.27 2.41
N ALA A 11 10.63 15.16 2.97
CA ALA A 11 11.54 14.05 2.71
C ALA A 11 10.95 12.71 3.14
N ALA A 12 10.28 12.65 4.31
CA ALA A 12 9.60 11.46 4.78
C ALA A 12 8.43 11.05 3.87
N CYS A 13 7.64 12.01 3.38
CA CYS A 13 6.56 11.75 2.44
C CYS A 13 7.07 11.19 1.11
N VAL A 14 8.11 11.81 0.54
CA VAL A 14 8.76 11.33 -0.70
C VAL A 14 9.27 9.91 -0.48
N TYR A 15 10.01 9.66 0.60
CA TYR A 15 10.50 8.32 0.93
C TYR A 15 9.35 7.29 1.04
N GLY A 16 8.26 7.67 1.71
CA GLY A 16 7.05 6.85 1.87
C GLY A 16 6.44 6.45 0.54
N ILE A 17 6.21 7.41 -0.36
CA ILE A 17 5.63 7.19 -1.71
C ILE A 17 6.48 6.20 -2.52
N PHE A 18 7.80 6.34 -2.48
CA PHE A 18 8.71 5.51 -3.27
C PHE A 18 8.92 4.10 -2.71
N ASN A 19 8.69 3.89 -1.41
CA ASN A 19 9.05 2.63 -0.72
C ASN A 19 7.85 1.84 -0.18
N TYR A 20 6.63 2.40 -0.23
CA TYR A 20 5.44 1.71 0.26
C TYR A 20 4.28 1.79 -0.74
N HIS A 21 3.53 0.70 -0.84
CA HIS A 21 2.20 0.64 -1.44
C HIS A 21 1.17 0.96 -0.36
N PHE A 22 0.29 1.91 -0.63
CA PHE A 22 -0.87 2.28 0.17
C PHE A 22 -2.10 1.66 -0.49
N ILE A 23 -2.55 0.55 0.08
CA ILE A 23 -3.64 -0.26 -0.44
C ILE A 23 -4.90 0.06 0.35
N LEU A 24 -5.88 0.65 -0.31
CA LEU A 24 -7.19 0.91 0.27
C LEU A 24 -8.07 -0.34 0.12
N MET A 25 -8.40 -0.97 1.24
CA MET A 25 -9.35 -2.09 1.30
C MET A 25 -10.70 -1.62 1.84
N ASP A 26 -11.71 -2.48 1.81
CA ASP A 26 -13.10 -2.11 2.17
C ASP A 26 -13.20 -1.56 3.61
N SER A 27 -12.42 -2.16 4.51
CA SER A 27 -12.48 -1.89 5.95
C SER A 27 -11.29 -1.10 6.48
N SER A 28 -10.20 -1.00 5.71
CA SER A 28 -8.92 -0.50 6.22
C SER A 28 -7.95 -0.05 5.13
N LEU A 29 -7.01 0.81 5.51
CA LEU A 29 -5.82 1.11 4.73
C LEU A 29 -4.70 0.15 5.14
N LYS A 30 -4.16 -0.61 4.20
CA LYS A 30 -2.98 -1.47 4.38
C LYS A 30 -1.77 -0.82 3.74
N ILE A 31 -0.62 -0.95 4.41
CA ILE A 31 0.65 -0.44 3.93
C ILE A 31 1.57 -1.64 3.68
N LEU A 32 2.15 -1.72 2.49
CA LEU A 32 3.01 -2.82 2.08
C LEU A 32 4.34 -2.27 1.57
N LYS A 33 5.47 -2.81 2.05
CA LYS A 33 6.79 -2.34 1.59
C LYS A 33 7.02 -2.81 0.14
N LYS A 34 7.46 -1.90 -0.73
CA LYS A 34 7.82 -2.23 -2.11
C LYS A 34 9.10 -3.07 -2.15
N THR A 35 9.19 -3.95 -3.15
CA THR A 35 10.39 -4.77 -3.39
C THR A 35 11.52 -3.99 -4.06
N HIS A 36 11.17 -2.91 -4.75
CA HIS A 36 12.09 -2.00 -5.44
C HIS A 36 11.50 -0.59 -5.40
N MET A 37 12.37 0.42 -5.52
CA MET A 37 11.97 1.82 -5.47
C MET A 37 11.28 2.21 -6.78
N THR A 38 9.97 2.46 -6.73
CA THR A 38 9.15 2.82 -7.91
C THR A 38 7.99 3.72 -7.49
N LEU A 39 7.44 4.49 -8.44
CA LEU A 39 6.17 5.22 -8.27
C LEU A 39 4.96 4.38 -8.64
N ASP A 40 5.18 3.25 -9.31
CA ASP A 40 4.11 2.35 -9.73
C ASP A 40 3.41 1.75 -8.51
N ASP A 41 2.10 1.56 -8.65
CA ASP A 41 1.23 0.93 -7.65
C ASP A 41 1.37 1.53 -6.24
N THR A 42 1.70 2.83 -6.13
CA THR A 42 1.85 3.50 -4.83
C THR A 42 0.53 3.63 -4.10
N PHE A 43 -0.55 3.94 -4.82
CA PHE A 43 -1.90 4.05 -4.27
C PHE A 43 -2.78 3.08 -5.04
N VAL A 44 -3.23 2.03 -4.37
CA VAL A 44 -4.01 0.95 -4.98
C VAL A 44 -5.38 0.90 -4.31
N ASP A 45 -6.44 0.98 -5.10
CA ASP A 45 -7.81 0.79 -4.62
C ASP A 45 -8.20 -0.67 -4.81
N ALA A 46 -8.29 -1.40 -3.71
CA ALA A 46 -8.64 -2.82 -3.67
C ALA A 46 -10.00 -3.05 -3.01
N ARG A 47 -10.92 -2.09 -3.09
CA ARG A 47 -12.27 -2.24 -2.56
C ARG A 47 -13.17 -3.06 -3.49
N GLY A 48 -14.15 -3.75 -2.90
CA GLY A 48 -15.18 -4.50 -3.61
C GLY A 48 -14.62 -5.47 -4.66
N SER A 49 -15.01 -5.27 -5.93
CA SER A 49 -14.57 -6.10 -7.06
C SER A 49 -13.08 -5.98 -7.39
N ASN A 50 -12.44 -4.89 -6.96
CA ASN A 50 -11.05 -4.56 -7.32
C ASN A 50 -10.03 -5.33 -6.46
N LYS A 51 -10.47 -6.11 -5.46
CA LYS A 51 -9.60 -7.03 -4.70
C LYS A 51 -8.81 -7.99 -5.60
N LYS A 52 -9.36 -8.32 -6.77
CA LYS A 52 -8.68 -9.17 -7.76
C LYS A 52 -7.43 -8.50 -8.34
N GLU A 53 -7.40 -7.18 -8.45
CA GLU A 53 -6.24 -6.46 -8.99
C GLU A 53 -4.99 -6.63 -8.11
N LEU A 54 -5.15 -6.78 -6.79
CA LEU A 54 -4.05 -7.13 -5.88
C LEU A 54 -3.40 -8.48 -6.20
N LEU A 55 -4.20 -9.43 -6.69
CA LEU A 55 -3.76 -10.79 -7.02
C LEU A 55 -3.30 -10.91 -8.47
N LEU A 56 -3.69 -9.98 -9.34
CA LEU A 56 -3.27 -9.95 -10.74
C LEU A 56 -1.99 -9.15 -10.95
N ASN A 57 -1.65 -8.25 -10.02
CA ASN A 57 -0.44 -7.46 -10.10
C ASN A 57 0.78 -8.23 -9.52
N PRO A 58 1.79 -8.56 -10.33
CA PRO A 58 2.95 -9.32 -9.88
C PRO A 58 3.84 -8.54 -8.89
N ALA A 59 3.86 -7.20 -8.96
CA ALA A 59 4.62 -6.38 -8.02
C ALA A 59 4.02 -6.44 -6.61
N LEU A 60 2.68 -6.34 -6.53
CA LEU A 60 1.94 -6.43 -5.27
C LEU A 60 2.00 -7.83 -4.68
N LEU A 61 1.89 -8.88 -5.51
CA LEU A 61 2.08 -10.26 -5.06
C LEU A 61 3.48 -10.50 -4.47
N LYS A 62 4.53 -10.05 -5.17
CA LYS A 62 5.92 -10.17 -4.69
C LYS A 62 6.15 -9.37 -3.40
N ALA A 63 5.43 -8.26 -3.22
CA ALA A 63 5.48 -7.46 -2.01
C ALA A 63 4.73 -8.08 -0.83
N GLY A 64 3.89 -9.11 -1.06
CA GLY A 64 3.13 -9.81 0.00
C GLY A 64 1.63 -9.51 0.02
N ALA A 65 1.05 -8.97 -1.05
CA ALA A 65 -0.38 -8.61 -1.09
C ALA A 65 -1.34 -9.81 -0.89
N ARG A 66 -0.88 -11.04 -1.13
CA ARG A 66 -1.65 -12.26 -0.88
C ARG A 66 -2.06 -12.39 0.60
N ASP A 67 -1.16 -12.05 1.51
CA ASP A 67 -1.41 -12.15 2.95
C ASP A 67 -2.40 -11.08 3.42
N LEU A 68 -2.39 -9.92 2.76
CA LEU A 68 -3.34 -8.83 3.03
C LEU A 68 -4.77 -9.23 2.66
N VAL A 69 -4.97 -9.86 1.50
CA VAL A 69 -6.28 -10.35 1.08
C VAL A 69 -6.78 -11.45 2.02
N ALA A 70 -5.91 -12.37 2.45
CA ALA A 70 -6.27 -13.40 3.41
C ALA A 70 -6.75 -12.82 4.76
N GLN A 71 -6.06 -11.80 5.28
CA GLN A 71 -6.45 -11.14 6.54
C GLN A 71 -7.76 -10.35 6.42
N ASP A 72 -7.97 -9.64 5.32
CA ASP A 72 -9.22 -8.89 5.08
C ASP A 72 -10.42 -9.86 4.93
N SER A 73 -10.21 -11.00 4.25
CA SER A 73 -11.23 -12.06 4.10
C SER A 73 -11.65 -12.67 5.44
N VAL A 74 -10.70 -12.90 6.35
CA VAL A 74 -10.98 -13.40 7.72
C VAL A 74 -11.76 -12.36 8.53
N THR A 75 -11.61 -11.07 8.24
CA THR A 75 -12.35 -10.00 8.92
C THR A 75 -13.83 -9.94 8.49
N ILE A 76 -14.17 -10.39 7.27
CA ILE A 76 -15.57 -10.47 6.79
C ILE A 76 -16.31 -11.70 7.34
N GLY A 77 -15.57 -12.70 7.86
CA GLY A 77 -16.13 -13.94 8.40
C GLY A 77 -16.54 -13.90 9.87
N LYS A 78 -16.60 -12.73 10.51
CA LYS A 78 -16.98 -12.57 11.92
C LYS A 78 -18.16 -11.64 12.10
#